data_AF-A0A2U8FT47-F1
#
_entry.id   AF-A0A2U8FT47-F1
#
_cell.length_a   1.000
_cell.length_b   1.000
_cell.length_c   1.000
_cell.angle_alpha   90.00
_cell.angle_beta   90.00
_cell.angle_gamma   90.00
#
_symmetry.space_group_name_H-M   'P 1'
#
loop_
_entity.id
_entity.type
_entity.pdbx_description
1 polymer ?
#
loop_
_entity_poly.entity_id
_entity_poly.type
_entity_poly.pdbx_seq_one_letter_code
_entity_poly.pdbx_strand_id
1 'polypeptide(L)'
;MPLSFAVALCTTAHASTTTHANPFIHHGTTQTVKASGTIQLGEMEPFETVRNEDGGEQTGTGDAGTLHQGLSVQLDSAMGYGGVDGQAQQTWSAAPNRISFSGLVDVSAYGSVYDFDGQYWGHGYTETTLSHRFELEDGHGMRLTMNSTVADYRDDDFAFSLSRLQDGEWQAVWTNTVIFDDVAMYRDFSVPLFLSAGQYRMDMTLRASAYIDGTIGGSYGYSGRTLADVTLSPAPEPETVLMAVVGLGMVLALRRKGRAEGTASVQNQL
;
A
#
# COMPACT_ATOMS: atom_id res chain seq x y z
N MET A 1 24.08 7.77 70.87
CA MET A 1 24.21 6.74 69.82
C MET A 1 23.48 7.24 68.58
N PRO A 2 24.18 7.66 67.51
CA PRO A 2 23.52 8.09 66.28
C PRO A 2 23.25 6.89 65.36
N LEU A 3 22.03 6.81 64.82
CA LEU A 3 21.60 5.86 63.79
C LEU A 3 22.07 6.39 62.42
N SER A 4 22.98 5.66 61.77
CA SER A 4 23.37 5.90 60.37
C SER A 4 22.33 5.32 59.42
N PHE A 5 21.71 6.17 58.61
CA PHE A 5 20.92 5.75 57.45
C PHE A 5 21.85 5.62 56.23
N ALA A 6 22.02 4.41 55.72
CA ALA A 6 22.65 4.17 54.43
C ALA A 6 21.63 4.44 53.31
N VAL A 7 21.84 5.53 52.56
CA VAL A 7 21.10 5.80 51.32
C VAL A 7 21.74 4.95 50.22
N ALA A 8 21.02 3.94 49.73
CA ALA A 8 21.40 3.20 48.54
C ALA A 8 21.26 4.13 47.32
N LEU A 9 22.38 4.57 46.75
CA LEU A 9 22.39 5.18 45.42
C LEU A 9 22.04 4.10 44.41
N CYS A 10 20.82 4.16 43.88
CA CYS A 10 20.44 3.42 42.69
C CYS A 10 21.18 4.07 41.51
N THR A 11 22.25 3.42 41.04
CA THR A 11 22.96 3.83 39.83
C THR A 11 22.00 3.74 38.65
N THR A 12 21.74 4.86 38.01
CA THR A 12 21.03 4.92 36.73
C THR A 12 21.76 4.06 35.72
N ALA A 13 21.07 3.02 35.24
CA ALA A 13 21.54 2.21 34.14
C ALA A 13 21.89 3.15 32.96
N HIS A 14 23.12 3.05 32.49
CA HIS A 14 23.53 3.66 31.24
C HIS A 14 22.62 3.12 30.15
N ALA A 15 21.85 4.01 29.51
CA ALA A 15 21.25 3.72 28.23
C ALA A 15 22.39 3.32 27.30
N SER A 16 22.49 2.02 27.02
CA SER A 16 23.37 1.53 25.97
C SER A 16 22.86 2.16 24.68
N THR A 17 23.67 3.01 24.07
CA THR A 17 23.59 3.32 22.65
C THR A 17 23.90 2.03 21.89
N THR A 18 22.93 1.13 21.84
CA THR A 18 22.91 0.01 20.90
C THR A 18 22.82 0.63 19.52
N THR A 19 23.92 0.58 18.77
CA THR A 19 23.90 0.56 17.30
C THR A 19 22.67 -0.20 16.86
N HIS A 20 21.70 0.47 16.24
CA HIS A 20 20.46 -0.14 15.77
C HIS A 20 20.82 -1.35 14.91
N ALA A 21 20.73 -2.55 15.50
CA ALA A 21 20.72 -3.79 14.76
C ALA A 21 19.60 -3.67 13.73
N ASN A 22 19.85 -4.13 12.51
CA ASN A 22 18.84 -4.19 11.45
C ASN A 22 17.60 -4.94 11.98
N PRO A 23 16.45 -4.29 12.29
CA PRO A 23 15.27 -5.01 12.71
C PRO A 23 14.68 -5.91 11.62
N PHE A 24 15.03 -5.71 10.34
CA PHE A 24 14.41 -6.38 9.21
C PHE A 24 15.31 -7.49 8.62
N ILE A 25 14.80 -8.73 8.67
CA ILE A 25 15.30 -9.83 7.85
C ILE A 25 14.39 -9.94 6.62
N HIS A 26 14.92 -9.64 5.43
CA HIS A 26 14.13 -9.67 4.19
C HIS A 26 14.09 -11.09 3.60
N HIS A 27 12.88 -11.57 3.27
CA HIS A 27 12.67 -12.92 2.73
C HIS A 27 12.44 -12.93 1.23
N GLY A 28 11.69 -11.96 0.71
CA GLY A 28 11.44 -11.87 -0.73
C GLY A 28 10.45 -10.79 -1.10
N THR A 29 10.51 -10.39 -2.38
CA THR A 29 9.65 -9.38 -2.96
C THR A 29 9.15 -9.85 -4.33
N THR A 30 7.87 -9.62 -4.58
CA THR A 30 7.27 -9.70 -5.92
C THR A 30 6.72 -8.33 -6.29
N GLN A 31 7.11 -7.86 -7.46
CA GLN A 31 6.66 -6.61 -8.07
C GLN A 31 5.98 -6.93 -9.41
N THR A 32 4.82 -6.34 -9.66
CA THR A 32 4.15 -6.42 -10.96
C THR A 32 3.72 -5.03 -11.40
N VAL A 33 3.86 -4.75 -12.70
CA VAL A 33 3.26 -3.60 -13.37
C VAL A 33 2.46 -4.09 -14.56
N LYS A 34 1.32 -3.47 -14.83
CA LYS A 34 0.47 -3.78 -15.98
C LYS A 34 -0.04 -2.49 -16.60
N ALA A 35 -0.15 -2.47 -17.91
CA ALA A 35 -0.81 -1.40 -18.63
C ALA A 35 -1.59 -2.01 -19.81
N SER A 36 -2.84 -1.63 -19.96
CA SER A 36 -3.70 -2.07 -21.07
C SER A 36 -4.58 -0.94 -21.58
N GLY A 37 -4.86 -0.99 -22.88
CA GLY A 37 -5.66 0.02 -23.55
C GLY A 37 -6.45 -0.60 -24.69
N THR A 38 -7.66 -0.09 -24.91
CA THR A 38 -8.50 -0.44 -26.06
C THR A 38 -9.11 0.82 -26.64
N ILE A 39 -9.11 0.91 -27.96
CA ILE A 39 -9.71 2.01 -28.71
C ILE A 39 -10.59 1.45 -29.79
N GLN A 40 -11.74 2.09 -30.00
CA GLN A 40 -12.69 1.78 -31.05
C GLN A 40 -13.13 3.06 -31.76
N LEU A 41 -13.13 3.04 -33.10
CA LEU A 41 -13.64 4.11 -33.95
C LEU A 41 -14.44 3.50 -35.11
N GLY A 42 -15.64 4.02 -35.38
CA GLY A 42 -16.44 3.56 -36.52
C GLY A 42 -17.81 4.22 -36.62
N GLU A 43 -18.51 3.97 -37.73
CA GLU A 43 -19.94 4.24 -37.87
C GLU A 43 -20.71 3.11 -37.15
N MET A 44 -22.02 3.25 -36.92
CA MET A 44 -22.86 2.18 -36.34
C MET A 44 -22.66 0.83 -37.06
N GLU A 45 -21.68 0.05 -36.58
CA GLU A 45 -21.11 -1.20 -37.12
C GLU A 45 -20.66 -1.17 -38.61
N PRO A 46 -19.43 -1.62 -38.93
CA PRO A 46 -18.42 -2.24 -38.05
C PRO A 46 -17.37 -1.24 -37.50
N PHE A 47 -16.99 -1.40 -36.23
CA PHE A 47 -15.95 -0.61 -35.55
C PHE A 47 -14.53 -1.13 -35.87
N GLU A 48 -13.58 -0.23 -36.11
CA GLU A 48 -12.15 -0.54 -36.05
C GLU A 48 -11.73 -0.60 -34.58
N THR A 49 -11.11 -1.70 -34.14
CA THR A 49 -10.68 -1.90 -32.75
C THR A 49 -9.17 -2.17 -32.68
N VAL A 50 -8.48 -1.45 -31.81
CA VAL A 50 -7.07 -1.72 -31.44
C VAL A 50 -6.99 -1.98 -29.95
N ARG A 51 -6.31 -3.05 -29.55
CA ARG A 51 -6.05 -3.41 -28.14
C ARG A 51 -4.56 -3.66 -27.94
N ASN A 52 -4.01 -3.16 -26.85
CA ASN A 52 -2.70 -3.56 -26.36
C ASN A 52 -2.77 -3.94 -24.87
N GLU A 53 -2.04 -4.98 -24.48
CA GLU A 53 -1.85 -5.42 -23.11
C GLU A 53 -0.38 -5.79 -22.90
N ASP A 54 0.31 -5.00 -22.07
CA ASP A 54 1.70 -5.23 -21.73
C ASP A 54 1.86 -5.27 -20.20
N GLY A 55 2.79 -6.10 -19.73
CA GLY A 55 3.04 -6.27 -18.31
C GLY A 55 4.45 -6.75 -18.02
N GLY A 56 4.96 -6.36 -16.85
CA GLY A 56 6.25 -6.78 -16.32
C GLY A 56 6.07 -7.38 -14.93
N GLU A 57 6.75 -8.50 -14.67
CA GLU A 57 6.83 -9.09 -13.33
C GLU A 57 8.29 -9.31 -12.95
N GLN A 58 8.64 -8.92 -11.73
CA GLN A 58 9.95 -9.19 -11.15
C GLN A 58 9.76 -9.83 -9.78
N THR A 59 10.32 -11.03 -9.60
CA THR A 59 10.37 -11.73 -8.31
C THR A 59 11.83 -11.94 -7.92
N GLY A 60 12.18 -11.64 -6.68
CA GLY A 60 13.54 -11.84 -6.17
C GLY A 60 13.71 -11.49 -4.70
N THR A 61 14.90 -11.71 -4.18
CA THR A 61 15.29 -11.36 -2.80
C THR A 61 15.94 -9.97 -2.70
N GLY A 62 15.83 -9.15 -3.76
CA GLY A 62 16.66 -7.95 -3.96
C GLY A 62 16.28 -6.74 -3.11
N ASP A 63 17.30 -5.91 -2.82
CA ASP A 63 17.26 -4.77 -1.90
C ASP A 63 16.73 -3.46 -2.50
N ALA A 64 16.62 -3.34 -3.83
CA ALA A 64 15.96 -2.20 -4.48
C ALA A 64 15.68 -2.52 -5.96
N GLY A 65 14.61 -1.95 -6.51
CA GLY A 65 14.27 -2.11 -7.92
C GLY A 65 13.24 -1.10 -8.38
N THR A 66 13.36 -0.69 -9.65
CA THR A 66 12.33 0.09 -10.34
C THR A 66 11.75 -0.77 -11.45
N LEU A 67 10.43 -0.88 -11.46
CA LEU A 67 9.68 -1.56 -12.52
C LEU A 67 8.80 -0.53 -13.20
N HIS A 68 8.79 -0.53 -14.53
CA HIS A 68 8.06 0.44 -15.34
C HIS A 68 7.50 -0.23 -16.58
N GLN A 69 6.24 0.07 -16.90
CA GLN A 69 5.56 -0.32 -18.12
C GLN A 69 4.80 0.88 -18.68
N GLY A 70 5.02 1.16 -19.96
CA GLY A 70 4.25 2.17 -20.70
C GLY A 70 3.16 1.52 -21.55
N LEU A 71 2.18 2.34 -21.92
CA LEU A 71 1.10 2.02 -22.84
C LEU A 71 0.95 3.18 -23.81
N SER A 72 0.85 2.86 -25.09
CA SER A 72 0.36 3.78 -26.10
C SER A 72 -0.42 2.98 -27.14
N VAL A 73 -1.70 3.28 -27.25
CA VAL A 73 -2.61 2.77 -28.28
C VAL A 73 -3.07 3.98 -29.05
N GLN A 74 -3.00 3.94 -30.37
CA GLN A 74 -3.39 5.05 -31.22
C GLN A 74 -4.15 4.53 -32.42
N LEU A 75 -5.12 5.32 -32.85
CA LEU A 75 -5.87 5.09 -34.07
C LEU A 75 -6.08 6.43 -34.77
N ASP A 76 -5.75 6.47 -36.05
CA ASP A 76 -5.86 7.65 -36.90
C ASP A 76 -6.47 7.22 -38.23
N SER A 77 -7.62 7.77 -38.56
CA SER A 77 -8.38 7.39 -39.75
C SER A 77 -9.08 8.61 -40.38
N ALA A 78 -9.67 8.40 -41.56
CA ALA A 78 -10.47 9.45 -42.20
C ALA A 78 -11.67 9.91 -41.34
N MET A 79 -12.14 9.07 -40.41
CA MET A 79 -13.29 9.34 -39.56
C MET A 79 -12.96 10.11 -38.28
N GLY A 80 -11.70 10.12 -37.85
CA GLY A 80 -11.31 10.64 -36.55
C GLY A 80 -9.94 10.17 -36.11
N TYR A 81 -9.55 10.61 -34.92
CA TYR A 81 -8.32 10.19 -34.26
C TYR A 81 -8.58 9.91 -32.79
N GLY A 82 -7.74 9.08 -32.20
CA GLY A 82 -7.80 8.81 -30.78
C GLY A 82 -6.61 8.05 -30.27
N GLY A 83 -6.44 8.10 -28.96
CA GLY A 83 -5.39 7.40 -28.26
C GLY A 83 -5.74 7.08 -26.81
N VAL A 84 -5.01 6.11 -26.29
CA VAL A 84 -4.94 5.77 -24.87
C VAL A 84 -3.46 5.66 -24.54
N ASP A 85 -2.98 6.59 -23.74
CA ASP A 85 -1.61 6.62 -23.26
C ASP A 85 -1.60 6.41 -21.74
N GLY A 86 -0.66 5.62 -21.24
CA GLY A 86 -0.55 5.38 -19.81
C GLY A 86 0.80 4.83 -19.38
N GLN A 87 0.99 4.74 -18.08
CA GLN A 87 2.18 4.20 -17.46
C GLN A 87 1.86 3.60 -16.08
N ALA A 88 2.59 2.54 -15.76
CA ALA A 88 2.63 1.94 -14.43
C ALA A 88 4.11 1.90 -14.01
N GLN A 89 4.44 2.59 -12.93
CA GLN A 89 5.78 2.67 -12.38
C GLN A 89 5.75 2.38 -10.88
N GLN A 90 6.70 1.58 -10.41
CA GLN A 90 6.97 1.45 -8.99
C GLN A 90 8.46 1.41 -8.70
N THR A 91 8.85 1.94 -7.55
CA THR A 91 10.17 1.87 -6.96
C THR A 91 10.06 1.24 -5.59
N TRP A 92 10.87 0.22 -5.36
CA TRP A 92 10.97 -0.52 -4.12
C TRP A 92 12.38 -0.37 -3.53
N SER A 93 12.47 -0.26 -2.21
CA SER A 93 13.72 -0.47 -1.50
C SER A 93 13.52 -1.05 -0.11
N ALA A 94 14.37 -2.03 0.21
CA ALA A 94 14.51 -2.64 1.51
C ALA A 94 15.90 -2.29 2.05
N ALA A 95 15.94 -1.57 3.16
CA ALA A 95 17.15 -1.18 3.85
C ALA A 95 17.04 -1.58 5.33
N PRO A 96 18.17 -1.71 6.04
CA PRO A 96 18.18 -2.17 7.43
C PRO A 96 17.26 -1.41 8.39
N ASN A 97 17.00 -0.14 8.13
CA ASN A 97 16.17 0.70 8.98
C ASN A 97 14.91 1.23 8.26
N ARG A 98 14.63 0.74 7.06
CA ARG A 98 13.53 1.26 6.25
C ARG A 98 13.10 0.28 5.19
N ILE A 99 11.80 0.05 5.14
CA ILE A 99 11.13 -0.50 3.97
C ILE A 99 10.37 0.65 3.31
N SER A 100 10.56 0.86 2.00
CA SER A 100 9.83 1.90 1.27
C SER A 100 9.39 1.46 -0.12
N PHE A 101 8.21 1.93 -0.49
CA PHE A 101 7.60 1.80 -1.79
C PHE A 101 7.16 3.18 -2.27
N SER A 102 7.37 3.44 -3.55
CA SER A 102 6.81 4.59 -4.26
C SER A 102 6.20 4.08 -5.55
N GLY A 103 4.95 4.43 -5.84
CA GLY A 103 4.26 3.96 -7.03
C GLY A 103 3.47 5.07 -7.70
N LEU A 104 3.35 4.97 -9.01
CA LEU A 104 2.58 5.81 -9.90
C LEU A 104 1.88 4.94 -10.93
N VAL A 105 0.57 5.09 -11.04
CA VAL A 105 -0.22 4.63 -12.17
C VAL A 105 -0.95 5.83 -12.74
N ASP A 106 -0.88 6.00 -14.04
CA ASP A 106 -1.40 7.17 -14.74
C ASP A 106 -1.86 6.72 -16.12
N VAL A 107 -3.09 7.05 -16.49
CA VAL A 107 -3.64 6.68 -17.78
C VAL A 107 -4.62 7.75 -18.25
N SER A 108 -4.55 8.05 -19.54
CA SER A 108 -5.38 9.04 -20.20
C SER A 108 -5.93 8.47 -21.50
N ALA A 109 -7.15 8.89 -21.83
CA ALA A 109 -7.76 8.57 -23.10
C ALA A 109 -8.18 9.88 -23.77
N TYR A 110 -7.88 10.00 -25.06
CA TYR A 110 -8.12 11.21 -25.84
C TYR A 110 -8.61 10.84 -27.24
N GLY A 111 -9.26 11.76 -27.93
CA GLY A 111 -9.71 11.55 -29.30
C GLY A 111 -10.81 12.48 -29.71
N SER A 112 -11.15 12.42 -30.99
CA SER A 112 -12.25 13.16 -31.60
C SER A 112 -12.72 12.48 -32.87
N VAL A 113 -13.99 12.71 -33.21
CA VAL A 113 -14.63 12.22 -34.42
C VAL A 113 -14.91 13.40 -35.35
N TYR A 114 -14.61 13.24 -36.64
CA TYR A 114 -14.86 14.24 -37.68
C TYR A 114 -16.15 14.01 -38.46
N ASP A 115 -16.68 12.78 -38.46
CA ASP A 115 -17.89 12.37 -39.17
C ASP A 115 -19.15 12.44 -38.30
N PHE A 116 -20.30 12.79 -38.89
CA PHE A 116 -21.59 12.92 -38.21
C PHE A 116 -22.12 11.58 -37.69
N ASP A 117 -21.81 10.49 -38.38
CA ASP A 117 -22.28 9.14 -38.03
C ASP A 117 -21.23 8.33 -37.23
N GLY A 118 -20.08 8.93 -36.93
CA GLY A 118 -18.98 8.27 -36.22
C GLY A 118 -19.12 8.29 -34.69
N GLN A 119 -18.65 7.22 -34.06
CA GLN A 119 -18.51 7.11 -32.61
C GLN A 119 -17.09 6.69 -32.24
N TYR A 120 -16.61 7.20 -31.11
CA TYR A 120 -15.29 6.92 -30.56
C TYR A 120 -15.38 6.46 -29.11
N TRP A 121 -14.70 5.35 -28.80
CA TRP A 121 -14.64 4.77 -27.47
C TRP A 121 -13.19 4.44 -27.14
N GLY A 122 -12.70 4.93 -26.01
CA GLY A 122 -11.36 4.62 -25.52
C GLY A 122 -11.40 4.21 -24.07
N HIS A 123 -10.70 3.13 -23.73
CA HIS A 123 -10.54 2.66 -22.35
C HIS A 123 -9.07 2.37 -22.08
N GLY A 124 -8.59 2.78 -20.91
CA GLY A 124 -7.24 2.50 -20.44
C GLY A 124 -7.22 2.03 -19.00
N TYR A 125 -6.24 1.19 -18.66
CA TYR A 125 -6.04 0.67 -17.31
C TYR A 125 -4.55 0.50 -17.02
N THR A 126 -4.12 0.91 -15.84
CA THR A 126 -2.75 0.71 -15.34
C THR A 126 -2.79 0.23 -13.90
N GLU A 127 -1.90 -0.70 -13.56
CA GLU A 127 -1.82 -1.31 -12.22
C GLU A 127 -0.36 -1.50 -11.79
N THR A 128 -0.07 -1.24 -10.53
CA THR A 128 1.13 -1.77 -9.86
C THR A 128 0.74 -2.60 -8.66
N THR A 129 1.40 -3.74 -8.46
CA THR A 129 1.31 -4.52 -7.23
C THR A 129 2.69 -4.79 -6.63
N LEU A 130 2.74 -4.83 -5.30
CA LEU A 130 3.90 -5.22 -4.52
C LEU A 130 3.46 -6.21 -3.45
N SER A 131 4.21 -7.30 -3.26
CA SER A 131 4.16 -8.13 -2.05
C SER A 131 5.57 -8.32 -1.52
N HIS A 132 5.83 -7.85 -0.30
CA HIS A 132 7.13 -8.00 0.36
C HIS A 132 6.99 -8.78 1.66
N ARG A 133 7.86 -9.78 1.87
CA ARG A 133 7.94 -10.56 3.11
C ARG A 133 9.22 -10.23 3.86
N PHE A 134 9.08 -10.00 5.16
CA PHE A 134 10.19 -9.74 6.07
C PHE A 134 9.92 -10.36 7.44
N GLU A 135 10.93 -10.39 8.29
CA GLU A 135 10.86 -10.89 9.65
C GLU A 135 11.53 -9.93 10.61
N LEU A 136 10.97 -9.85 11.82
CA LEU A 136 11.55 -9.12 12.94
C LEU A 136 12.10 -10.14 13.93
N GLU A 137 13.37 -10.02 14.30
CA GLU A 137 13.98 -10.88 15.33
C GLU A 137 13.40 -10.59 16.71
N ASP A 138 13.15 -9.32 16.99
CA ASP A 138 12.64 -8.83 18.28
C ASP A 138 11.45 -7.88 18.09
N GLY A 139 10.74 -7.61 19.20
CA GLY A 139 9.66 -6.63 19.19
C GLY A 139 10.19 -5.20 19.11
N HIS A 140 9.67 -4.41 18.16
CA HIS A 140 10.10 -3.03 17.93
C HIS A 140 8.92 -2.07 17.73
N GLY A 141 9.11 -0.84 18.22
CA GLY A 141 8.25 0.29 17.85
C GLY A 141 8.57 0.72 16.43
N MET A 142 7.55 0.78 15.60
CA MET A 142 7.62 1.08 14.17
C MET A 142 6.71 2.27 13.86
N ARG A 143 7.02 2.96 12.77
CA ARG A 143 6.17 3.97 12.18
C ARG A 143 5.87 3.59 10.74
N LEU A 144 4.58 3.50 10.44
CA LEU A 144 4.07 3.35 9.09
C LEU A 144 3.57 4.71 8.62
N THR A 145 4.17 5.24 7.55
CA THR A 145 3.74 6.48 6.92
C THR A 145 3.30 6.23 5.50
N MET A 146 2.27 6.94 5.07
CA MET A 146 1.84 6.98 3.68
C MET A 146 1.53 8.42 3.30
N ASN A 147 1.95 8.80 2.10
CA ASN A 147 1.37 9.93 1.37
C ASN A 147 0.77 9.39 0.08
N SER A 148 -0.46 9.76 -0.25
CA SER A 148 -1.09 9.30 -1.50
C SER A 148 -2.02 10.33 -2.10
N THR A 149 -2.18 10.23 -3.42
CA THR A 149 -3.18 10.99 -4.17
C THR A 149 -3.88 10.04 -5.12
N VAL A 150 -5.21 10.06 -5.11
CA VAL A 150 -6.08 9.30 -6.02
C VAL A 150 -6.93 10.32 -6.77
N ALA A 151 -7.00 10.20 -8.09
CA ALA A 151 -7.82 11.07 -8.93
C ALA A 151 -9.32 10.79 -8.73
N ASP A 152 -10.14 11.70 -9.25
CA ASP A 152 -11.60 11.67 -9.05
C ASP A 152 -12.33 10.67 -9.95
N TYR A 153 -11.71 9.55 -10.31
CA TYR A 153 -12.35 8.55 -11.15
C TYR A 153 -12.71 7.28 -10.37
N ARG A 154 -13.89 6.71 -10.65
CA ARG A 154 -14.55 5.68 -9.82
C ARG A 154 -13.81 4.36 -9.72
N ASP A 155 -12.94 4.10 -10.67
CA ASP A 155 -12.18 2.86 -10.79
C ASP A 155 -10.71 3.04 -10.38
N ASP A 156 -10.36 4.22 -9.83
CA ASP A 156 -9.03 4.48 -9.28
C ASP A 156 -9.01 4.07 -7.81
N ASP A 157 -8.05 3.23 -7.44
CA ASP A 157 -7.93 2.71 -6.08
C ASP A 157 -6.49 2.62 -5.56
N PHE A 158 -6.40 2.64 -4.24
CA PHE A 158 -5.22 2.31 -3.47
C PHE A 158 -5.58 1.26 -2.43
N ALA A 159 -4.81 0.18 -2.35
CA ALA A 159 -4.94 -0.81 -1.30
C ALA A 159 -3.58 -1.09 -0.64
N PHE A 160 -3.57 -1.08 0.69
CA PHE A 160 -2.42 -1.45 1.51
C PHE A 160 -2.83 -2.41 2.61
N SER A 161 -2.00 -3.42 2.84
CA SER A 161 -2.09 -4.25 4.04
C SER A 161 -0.71 -4.61 4.60
N LEU A 162 -0.62 -4.58 5.91
CA LEU A 162 0.46 -5.18 6.69
C LEU A 162 -0.13 -6.34 7.47
N SER A 163 0.38 -7.54 7.24
CA SER A 163 -0.09 -8.78 7.87
C SER A 163 1.05 -9.49 8.60
N ARG A 164 0.72 -10.26 9.63
CA ARG A 164 1.64 -11.12 10.39
C ARG A 164 1.25 -12.58 10.23
N LEU A 165 2.23 -13.46 10.08
CA LEU A 165 1.99 -14.90 10.06
C LEU A 165 1.70 -15.40 11.48
N GLN A 166 0.51 -15.95 11.71
CA GLN A 166 0.09 -16.55 12.98
C GLN A 166 -0.63 -17.86 12.70
N ASP A 167 -0.19 -18.94 13.35
CA ASP A 167 -0.77 -20.29 13.20
C ASP A 167 -0.85 -20.78 11.74
N GLY A 168 0.13 -20.38 10.92
CA GLY A 168 0.20 -20.73 9.50
C GLY A 168 -0.59 -19.83 8.55
N GLU A 169 -1.34 -18.85 9.08
CA GLU A 169 -2.20 -17.95 8.32
C GLU A 169 -1.75 -16.49 8.44
N TRP A 170 -1.96 -15.69 7.38
CA TRP A 170 -1.66 -14.27 7.40
C TRP A 170 -2.82 -13.49 8.04
N GLN A 171 -2.56 -12.87 9.18
CA GLN A 171 -3.54 -12.04 9.88
C GLN A 171 -3.20 -10.56 9.75
N ALA A 172 -4.20 -9.75 9.38
CA ALA A 172 -4.02 -8.32 9.22
C ALA A 172 -3.64 -7.63 10.55
N VAL A 173 -2.56 -6.86 10.51
CA VAL A 173 -2.12 -5.96 11.60
C VAL A 173 -2.63 -4.54 11.34
N TRP A 174 -2.53 -4.11 10.09
CA TRP A 174 -3.02 -2.82 9.64
C TRP A 174 -3.47 -2.91 8.18
N THR A 175 -4.57 -2.26 7.84
CA THR A 175 -5.06 -2.16 6.47
C THR A 175 -5.51 -0.74 6.19
N ASN A 176 -5.33 -0.29 4.96
CA ASN A 176 -5.94 0.92 4.47
C ASN A 176 -6.31 0.72 3.00
N THR A 177 -7.58 0.97 2.68
CA THR A 177 -8.08 0.90 1.32
C THR A 177 -8.78 2.22 1.04
N VAL A 178 -8.37 2.89 -0.03
CA VAL A 178 -9.04 4.09 -0.53
C VAL A 178 -9.86 3.66 -1.73
N ILE A 179 -11.17 3.84 -1.61
CA ILE A 179 -12.13 3.65 -2.69
C ILE A 179 -12.69 5.04 -2.99
N PHE A 180 -12.88 5.36 -4.27
CA PHE A 180 -13.39 6.63 -4.78
C PHE A 180 -14.73 7.13 -4.17
N ASP A 181 -15.44 6.35 -3.35
CA ASP A 181 -16.63 6.83 -2.61
C ASP A 181 -16.28 7.78 -1.44
N ASP A 182 -15.01 8.12 -1.25
CA ASP A 182 -14.54 8.92 -0.13
C ASP A 182 -14.13 10.34 -0.60
N VAL A 183 -14.63 11.37 0.07
CA VAL A 183 -14.58 12.80 -0.35
C VAL A 183 -13.15 13.39 -0.40
N ALA A 184 -12.12 12.64 0.03
CA ALA A 184 -10.74 13.12 0.08
C ALA A 184 -9.82 12.39 -0.90
N MET A 185 -9.34 13.16 -1.89
CA MET A 185 -8.33 12.79 -2.90
C MET A 185 -6.94 12.51 -2.31
N TYR A 186 -6.69 12.96 -1.07
CA TYR A 186 -5.44 12.76 -0.33
C TYR A 186 -5.68 11.91 0.90
N ARG A 187 -4.82 10.91 1.14
CA ARG A 187 -4.96 10.00 2.29
C ARG A 187 -3.63 9.82 3.01
N ASP A 188 -3.09 10.92 3.49
CA ASP A 188 -1.85 10.86 4.23
C ASP A 188 -2.10 10.31 5.64
N PHE A 189 -1.25 9.39 6.08
CA PHE A 189 -1.25 8.93 7.46
C PHE A 189 0.16 8.70 7.99
N SER A 190 0.30 8.81 9.31
CA SER A 190 1.51 8.45 10.05
C SER A 190 1.08 7.75 11.33
N VAL A 191 1.15 6.42 11.33
CA VAL A 191 0.65 5.59 12.42
C VAL A 191 1.82 4.92 13.15
N PRO A 192 1.94 5.11 14.47
CA PRO A 192 2.86 4.34 15.29
C PRO A 192 2.29 2.93 15.53
N LEU A 193 3.12 1.90 15.36
CA LEU A 193 2.78 0.50 15.53
C LEU A 193 3.80 -0.16 16.44
N PHE A 194 3.37 -1.03 17.36
CA PHE A 194 4.29 -1.94 18.05
C PHE A 194 4.22 -3.31 17.40
N LEU A 195 5.28 -3.70 16.68
CA LEU A 195 5.37 -4.99 16.02
C LEU A 195 6.15 -5.96 16.92
N SER A 196 5.64 -7.17 17.08
CA SER A 196 6.33 -8.24 17.83
C SER A 196 7.24 -9.05 16.91
N ALA A 197 8.18 -9.82 17.47
CA ALA A 197 9.01 -10.74 16.71
C ALA A 197 8.15 -11.69 15.83
N GLY A 198 8.65 -12.01 14.64
CA GLY A 198 8.02 -12.95 13.70
C GLY A 198 7.92 -12.43 12.27
N GLN A 199 7.23 -13.18 11.42
CA GLN A 199 7.15 -12.92 9.98
C GLN A 199 5.98 -12.02 9.61
N TYR A 200 6.24 -11.10 8.68
CA TYR A 200 5.32 -10.10 8.18
C TYR A 200 5.28 -10.10 6.66
N ARG A 201 4.13 -9.67 6.13
CA ARG A 201 3.92 -9.42 4.71
C ARG A 201 3.29 -8.06 4.52
N MET A 202 3.84 -7.28 3.60
CA MET A 202 3.32 -6.00 3.17
C MET A 202 2.84 -6.13 1.73
N ASP A 203 1.55 -5.92 1.50
CA ASP A 203 0.93 -5.99 0.19
C ASP A 203 0.41 -4.61 -0.20
N MET A 204 0.65 -4.20 -1.44
CA MET A 204 0.24 -2.92 -1.99
C MET A 204 -0.29 -3.05 -3.41
N THR A 205 -1.34 -2.30 -3.74
CA THR A 205 -1.91 -2.20 -5.07
C THR A 205 -2.28 -0.76 -5.38
N LEU A 206 -1.91 -0.27 -6.56
CA LEU A 206 -2.36 1.00 -7.13
C LEU A 206 -3.05 0.72 -8.46
N ARG A 207 -4.18 1.38 -8.72
CA ARG A 207 -4.86 1.33 -10.02
C ARG A 207 -5.23 2.72 -10.50
N ALA A 208 -5.21 2.87 -11.82
CA ALA A 208 -5.77 4.02 -12.51
C ALA A 208 -6.46 3.56 -13.80
N SER A 209 -7.61 4.15 -14.07
CA SER A 209 -8.41 3.86 -15.25
C SER A 209 -8.78 5.13 -16.01
N ALA A 210 -8.83 5.05 -17.33
CA ALA A 210 -9.30 6.14 -18.18
C ALA A 210 -10.44 5.67 -19.07
N TYR A 211 -11.33 6.60 -19.38
CA TYR A 211 -12.41 6.39 -20.33
C TYR A 211 -12.61 7.63 -21.18
N ILE A 212 -12.98 7.45 -22.44
CA ILE A 212 -13.48 8.51 -23.30
C ILE A 212 -14.58 7.97 -24.20
N ASP A 213 -15.63 8.78 -24.33
CA ASP A 213 -16.72 8.63 -25.27
C ASP A 213 -16.80 9.89 -26.13
N GLY A 214 -16.84 9.73 -27.44
CA GLY A 214 -16.87 10.83 -28.38
C GLY A 214 -17.90 10.63 -29.48
N THR A 215 -18.68 11.67 -29.73
CA THR A 215 -19.50 11.81 -30.95
C THR A 215 -19.17 13.14 -31.63
N ILE A 216 -19.73 13.40 -32.81
CA ILE A 216 -19.55 14.71 -33.44
C ILE A 216 -20.13 15.82 -32.54
N GLY A 217 -19.34 16.86 -32.31
CA GLY A 217 -19.76 18.02 -31.51
C GLY A 217 -19.55 17.90 -30.00
N GLY A 218 -18.99 16.78 -29.50
CA GLY A 218 -18.57 16.68 -28.11
C GLY A 218 -17.92 15.36 -27.73
N SER A 219 -16.92 15.44 -26.86
CA SER A 219 -16.27 14.29 -26.24
C SER A 219 -16.28 14.46 -24.74
N TYR A 220 -16.59 13.39 -24.02
CA TYR A 220 -16.50 13.32 -22.56
C TYR A 220 -15.48 12.25 -22.19
N GLY A 221 -14.49 12.62 -21.40
CA GLY A 221 -13.48 11.68 -20.95
C GLY A 221 -13.04 11.94 -19.52
N TYR A 222 -12.53 10.88 -18.91
CA TYR A 222 -11.91 10.86 -17.60
C TYR A 222 -10.52 10.27 -17.75
N SER A 223 -9.54 10.93 -17.13
CA SER A 223 -8.19 10.39 -16.96
C SER A 223 -8.03 9.95 -15.52
N GLY A 224 -7.30 8.86 -15.31
CA GLY A 224 -7.08 8.28 -13.99
C GLY A 224 -5.64 8.43 -13.57
N ARG A 225 -5.42 8.68 -12.27
CA ARG A 225 -4.08 8.75 -11.70
C ARG A 225 -4.10 8.40 -10.23
N THR A 226 -3.23 7.48 -9.85
CA THR A 226 -2.98 7.14 -8.44
C THR A 226 -1.48 7.15 -8.18
N LEU A 227 -1.08 7.86 -7.12
CA LEU A 227 0.29 7.87 -6.61
C LEU A 227 0.30 7.54 -5.12
N ALA A 228 1.30 6.80 -4.67
CA ALA A 228 1.49 6.54 -3.25
C ALA A 228 2.96 6.33 -2.90
N ASP A 229 3.37 6.96 -1.80
CA ASP A 229 4.65 6.74 -1.14
C ASP A 229 4.39 6.14 0.24
N VAL A 230 4.85 4.91 0.48
CA VAL A 230 4.69 4.21 1.76
C VAL A 230 6.06 3.90 2.35
N THR A 231 6.20 4.11 3.66
CA THR A 231 7.41 3.79 4.40
C THR A 231 7.08 3.13 5.73
N LEU A 232 7.77 2.03 6.03
CA LEU A 232 7.83 1.41 7.35
C LEU A 232 9.24 1.54 7.89
N SER A 233 9.40 2.14 9.07
CA SER A 233 10.72 2.35 9.70
C SER A 233 10.62 2.30 11.22
N PRO A 234 11.73 2.09 11.95
CA PRO A 234 11.74 2.18 13.40
C PRO A 234 11.23 3.53 13.90
N ALA A 235 10.38 3.51 14.93
CA ALA A 235 9.93 4.73 15.58
C ALA A 235 11.05 5.33 16.44
N PRO A 236 11.14 6.67 16.54
CA PRO A 236 12.12 7.32 17.42
C PRO A 236 11.92 6.90 18.88
N GLU A 237 13.03 6.76 19.62
CA GLU A 237 13.07 6.19 20.99
C GLU A 237 12.04 6.73 22.01
N PRO A 238 11.64 8.02 22.06
CA PRO A 238 10.60 8.44 23.01
C PRO A 238 9.24 7.78 22.75
N GLU A 239 8.90 7.48 21.49
CA GLU A 239 7.64 6.85 21.14
C GLU A 239 7.67 5.34 21.34
N THR A 240 8.81 4.71 21.07
CA THR A 240 9.00 3.27 21.24
C THR A 240 8.84 2.85 22.70
N VAL A 241 9.41 3.61 23.64
CA VAL A 241 9.26 3.35 25.09
C VAL A 241 7.81 3.51 25.53
N LEU A 242 7.13 4.56 25.07
CA LEU A 242 5.71 4.80 25.39
C LEU A 242 4.83 3.64 24.89
N MET A 243 5.04 3.22 23.65
CA MET A 243 4.30 2.11 23.03
C MET A 243 4.53 0.78 23.78
N ALA A 244 5.77 0.48 24.14
CA ALA A 244 6.11 -0.73 24.89
C ALA A 244 5.42 -0.76 26.26
N VAL A 245 5.35 0.38 26.97
CA VAL A 245 4.68 0.49 28.27
C VAL A 245 3.16 0.30 28.13
N VAL A 246 2.54 0.93 27.12
CA VAL A 246 1.09 0.78 26.86
C VAL A 246 0.75 -0.67 26.48
N GLY A 247 1.55 -1.29 25.61
CA GLY A 247 1.38 -2.68 25.21
C GLY A 247 1.52 -3.65 26.39
N LEU A 248 2.53 -3.47 27.24
CA LEU A 248 2.71 -4.27 28.45
C LEU A 248 1.55 -4.10 29.45
N GLY A 249 1.04 -2.87 29.60
CA GLY A 249 -0.11 -2.55 30.43
C GLY A 249 -1.39 -3.27 29.99
N MET A 250 -1.66 -3.33 28.68
CA MET A 250 -2.82 -4.06 28.14
C MET A 250 -2.70 -5.58 28.34
N VAL A 251 -1.51 -6.15 28.11
CA VAL A 251 -1.28 -7.60 28.32
C VAL A 251 -1.51 -7.99 29.78
N LEU A 252 -1.04 -7.17 30.73
CA LEU A 252 -1.25 -7.40 32.16
C LEU A 252 -2.73 -7.23 32.56
N ALA A 253 -3.46 -6.28 31.98
CA ALA A 253 -4.88 -6.09 32.22
C ALA A 253 -5.73 -7.26 31.69
N LEU A 254 -5.45 -7.74 30.48
CA LEU A 254 -6.13 -8.89 29.89
C LEU A 254 -5.85 -10.20 30.65
N ARG A 255 -4.61 -10.40 31.13
CA ARG A 255 -4.26 -11.53 31.99
C ARG A 255 -4.96 -11.49 33.36
N ARG A 256 -5.21 -10.31 33.92
CA ARG A 256 -6.02 -10.16 35.14
C ARG A 256 -7.49 -10.49 34.90
N LYS A 257 -8.04 -10.11 33.74
CA LYS A 257 -9.44 -10.43 33.38
C LYS A 257 -9.64 -11.94 33.17
N GLY A 258 -8.74 -12.60 32.46
CA GLY A 258 -8.79 -14.07 32.27
C GLY A 258 -8.59 -14.87 33.56
N ARG A 259 -7.89 -14.32 34.56
CA ARG A 259 -7.73 -14.96 35.88
C ARG A 259 -8.91 -14.71 36.83
N ALA A 260 -9.69 -13.65 36.62
CA ALA A 260 -10.89 -13.37 37.40
C ALA A 260 -12.07 -14.29 37.02
N GLU A 261 -12.13 -14.76 35.78
CA GLU A 261 -13.20 -15.64 35.28
C GLU A 261 -12.98 -17.13 35.59
N GLY A 262 -11.78 -17.53 36.08
CA GLY A 262 -11.44 -18.90 36.46
C GLY A 262 -11.82 -19.31 37.89
N THR A 263 -12.52 -18.47 38.65
CA THR A 263 -12.82 -18.69 40.09
C THR A 263 -14.31 -18.71 40.42
N ALA A 264 -15.18 -19.05 39.47
CA ALA A 264 -16.63 -19.15 39.71
C ALA A 264 -17.25 -20.41 39.07
N SER A 265 -16.97 -21.60 39.61
CA SER A 265 -17.94 -22.73 39.60
C SER A 265 -17.45 -23.96 40.38
N VAL A 266 -17.45 -23.90 41.72
CA VAL A 266 -17.68 -25.10 42.54
C VAL A 266 -18.48 -24.70 43.77
N GLN A 267 -19.82 -24.76 43.69
CA GLN A 267 -20.72 -25.06 44.80
C GLN A 267 -22.18 -25.07 44.32
N ASN A 268 -22.73 -26.27 44.09
CA ASN A 268 -23.86 -26.77 44.89
C ASN A 268 -24.25 -28.16 44.40
N GLN A 269 -23.90 -29.16 45.21
CA GLN A 269 -24.72 -30.35 45.38
C GLN A 269 -25.69 -30.04 46.52
N LEU A 270 -26.99 -30.18 46.25
CA LEU A 270 -28.01 -30.75 47.12
C LEU A 270 -29.17 -31.21 46.22
#